data_AF-A0A848LP11-F1
#
_entry.id   AF-A0A848LP11-F1
#
_cell.length_a   1.000
_cell.length_b   1.000
_cell.length_c   1.000
_cell.angle_alpha   90.00
_cell.angle_beta   90.00
_cell.angle_gamma   90.00
#
_symmetry.space_group_name_H-M   'P 1'
#
loop_
_entity.id
_entity.type
_entity.pdbx_description
1 polymer ?
#
loop_
_entity_poly.entity_id
_entity_poly.type
_entity_poly.pdbx_seq_one_letter_code
_entity_poly.pdbx_strand_id
1 'polypeptide(L)'
;MLKAELHNKLPDDTRVALDRLEDLLTSNLLGSLTYLPAEHVLLPWLRLARAYPTHNTEALVPDGVLGARVLFWPRAGTREADALVLLRLESRTEAILVECKYESGKSNAAIVEDSSGKAQGDQLVDYWRALASGNIRPSRADTSATVIRGVKLVYVTAHGTMPIADLDESWKRLTGEEPSLARFYWLSWRDLHSLVTQEPPTPTDESQRNLRRDIAALLERKSLLRFRGFDSLASRLPPVSATPAWREHWSLPPLPFLPPLPLLAERGLNTSNEDER
;
A
#
# COMPACT_ATOMS: atom_id res chain seq x y z
N MET A 1 7.19 -4.70 -11.62
CA MET A 1 8.59 -5.19 -11.57
C MET A 1 9.51 -4.34 -12.43
N LEU A 2 9.15 -4.12 -13.72
CA LEU A 2 9.99 -3.37 -14.65
C LEU A 2 10.40 -1.97 -14.13
N LYS A 3 9.51 -1.22 -13.47
CA LYS A 3 9.91 0.08 -12.87
C LYS A 3 10.94 -0.08 -11.75
N ALA A 4 10.81 -1.09 -10.89
CA ALA A 4 11.77 -1.31 -9.79
C ALA A 4 13.15 -1.67 -10.35
N GLU A 5 13.23 -2.52 -11.37
CA GLU A 5 14.48 -2.86 -12.05
C GLU A 5 15.12 -1.64 -12.72
N LEU A 6 14.34 -0.87 -13.49
CA LEU A 6 14.84 0.32 -14.19
C LEU A 6 15.37 1.41 -13.24
N HIS A 7 14.91 1.42 -11.99
CA HIS A 7 15.34 2.36 -10.96
C HIS A 7 16.35 1.75 -9.97
N ASN A 8 16.89 0.55 -10.24
CA ASN A 8 17.84 -0.16 -9.38
C ASN A 8 17.33 -0.41 -7.94
N LYS A 9 16.02 -0.68 -7.80
CA LYS A 9 15.34 -0.94 -6.51
C LYS A 9 15.35 -2.40 -6.07
N LEU A 10 15.92 -3.30 -6.88
CA LEU A 10 16.03 -4.72 -6.56
C LEU A 10 17.50 -5.13 -6.42
N PRO A 11 18.26 -4.57 -5.46
CA PRO A 11 19.64 -5.00 -5.23
C PRO A 11 19.68 -6.47 -4.77
N ASP A 12 20.78 -7.15 -5.06
CA ASP A 12 20.98 -8.56 -4.71
C ASP A 12 21.12 -8.82 -3.19
N ASP A 13 21.24 -7.76 -2.37
CA ASP A 13 21.37 -7.90 -0.92
C ASP A 13 20.05 -8.38 -0.28
N THR A 14 20.15 -9.43 0.53
CA THR A 14 19.04 -10.09 1.25
C THR A 14 18.63 -9.34 2.52
N ARG A 15 19.41 -8.35 2.97
CA ARG A 15 19.19 -7.69 4.27
C ARG A 15 17.94 -6.81 4.36
N VAL A 16 17.25 -6.54 3.25
CA VAL A 16 16.05 -5.70 3.24
C VAL A 16 14.93 -6.33 2.41
N ALA A 17 14.59 -7.57 2.72
CA ALA A 17 13.57 -8.33 1.98
C ALA A 17 12.19 -7.64 1.95
N LEU A 18 11.80 -6.97 3.03
CA LEU A 18 10.50 -6.28 3.12
C LEU A 18 10.45 -5.04 2.23
N ASP A 19 11.44 -4.15 2.29
CA ASP A 19 11.48 -2.95 1.42
C ASP A 19 11.51 -3.36 -0.06
N ARG A 20 12.20 -4.47 -0.40
CA ARG A 20 12.16 -5.03 -1.76
C ARG A 20 10.76 -5.47 -2.17
N LEU A 21 9.97 -6.03 -1.26
CA LEU A 21 8.57 -6.40 -1.53
C LEU A 21 7.70 -5.16 -1.70
N GLU A 22 7.93 -4.09 -0.94
CA GLU A 22 7.25 -2.80 -1.09
C GLU A 22 7.58 -2.17 -2.46
N ASP A 23 8.85 -2.11 -2.84
CA ASP A 23 9.30 -1.62 -4.15
C ASP A 23 8.71 -2.45 -5.31
N LEU A 24 8.68 -3.78 -5.15
CA LEU A 24 8.03 -4.67 -6.11
C LEU A 24 6.53 -4.40 -6.19
N LEU A 25 5.86 -4.21 -5.05
CA LEU A 25 4.43 -3.88 -4.98
C LEU A 25 4.17 -2.56 -5.72
N THR A 26 4.88 -1.49 -5.38
CA THR A 26 4.82 -0.18 -6.04
C THR A 26 4.98 -0.32 -7.55
N SER A 27 5.99 -1.08 -7.98
CA SER A 27 6.25 -1.32 -9.40
C SER A 27 5.17 -2.18 -10.09
N ASN A 28 4.56 -3.14 -9.40
CA ASN A 28 3.51 -4.00 -9.97
C ASN A 28 2.16 -3.29 -10.02
N LEU A 29 1.84 -2.47 -9.02
CA LEU A 29 0.60 -1.69 -8.99
C LEU A 29 0.75 -0.50 -9.93
N LEU A 30 1.49 0.53 -9.52
CA LEU A 30 1.57 1.80 -10.24
C LEU A 30 2.36 1.67 -11.55
N GLY A 31 3.45 0.90 -11.56
CA GLY A 31 4.27 0.71 -12.76
C GLY A 31 3.49 0.11 -13.92
N SER A 32 2.66 -0.90 -13.65
CA SER A 32 1.82 -1.52 -14.67
C SER A 32 0.75 -0.56 -15.20
N LEU A 33 0.18 0.28 -14.34
CA LEU A 33 -0.83 1.27 -14.72
C LEU A 33 -0.30 2.37 -15.65
N THR A 34 1.01 2.62 -15.67
CA THR A 34 1.61 3.63 -16.58
C THR A 34 1.53 3.26 -18.06
N TYR A 35 1.18 2.01 -18.39
CA TYR A 35 1.04 1.56 -19.77
C TYR A 35 -0.39 1.69 -20.31
N LEU A 36 -1.36 2.07 -19.46
CA LEU A 36 -2.74 2.34 -19.85
C LEU A 36 -3.06 3.84 -19.77
N PRO A 37 -4.04 4.33 -20.55
CA PRO A 37 -4.63 5.65 -20.29
C PRO A 37 -5.09 5.75 -18.83
N ALA A 38 -4.74 6.85 -18.16
CA ALA A 38 -4.95 7.00 -16.72
C ALA A 38 -6.44 6.91 -16.33
N GLU A 39 -7.31 7.43 -17.20
CA GLU A 39 -8.77 7.39 -17.10
C GLU A 39 -9.36 5.97 -17.12
N HIS A 40 -8.65 4.98 -17.66
CA HIS A 40 -9.17 3.61 -17.75
C HIS A 40 -9.05 2.85 -16.44
N VAL A 41 -8.00 3.10 -15.64
CA VAL A 41 -7.79 2.34 -14.38
C VAL A 41 -7.20 3.19 -13.26
N LEU A 42 -6.12 3.95 -13.49
CA LEU A 42 -5.43 4.70 -12.43
C LEU A 42 -6.34 5.71 -11.73
N LEU A 43 -7.05 6.55 -12.48
CA LEU A 43 -7.97 7.55 -11.92
C LEU A 43 -9.20 6.89 -11.25
N PRO A 44 -9.88 5.91 -11.87
CA PRO A 44 -10.92 5.12 -11.18
C PRO A 44 -10.44 4.51 -9.86
N TRP A 45 -9.22 3.96 -9.82
CA TRP A 45 -8.67 3.34 -8.62
C TRP A 45 -8.37 4.37 -7.52
N LEU A 46 -7.73 5.50 -7.87
CA LEU A 46 -7.49 6.58 -6.91
C LEU A 46 -8.79 7.20 -6.37
N ARG A 47 -9.89 7.18 -7.15
CA ARG A 47 -11.22 7.64 -6.68
C ARG A 47 -11.84 6.74 -5.61
N LEU A 48 -11.36 5.50 -5.45
CA LEU A 48 -11.80 4.62 -4.35
C LEU A 48 -11.15 4.99 -3.01
N ALA A 49 -10.19 5.92 -3.00
CA ALA A 49 -9.51 6.31 -1.78
C ALA A 49 -10.45 7.00 -0.79
N ARG A 50 -10.28 6.68 0.49
CA ARG A 50 -11.08 7.22 1.59
C ARG A 50 -10.27 8.26 2.35
N ALA A 51 -10.86 9.42 2.59
CA ALA A 51 -10.21 10.48 3.35
C ALA A 51 -10.08 10.11 4.84
N TYR A 52 -9.01 10.59 5.45
CA TYR A 52 -8.78 10.57 6.90
C TYR A 52 -8.39 11.97 7.37
N PRO A 53 -9.01 12.49 8.44
CA PRO A 53 -10.14 11.91 9.18
C PRO A 53 -11.41 11.83 8.31
N THR A 54 -12.33 10.94 8.65
CA THR A 54 -13.49 10.58 7.79
C THR A 54 -14.51 11.70 7.56
N HIS A 55 -14.42 12.80 8.32
CA HIS A 55 -15.26 13.97 8.11
C HIS A 55 -14.74 14.90 6.99
N ASN A 56 -13.53 14.66 6.48
CA ASN A 56 -13.06 15.34 5.28
C ASN A 56 -13.79 14.80 4.05
N THR A 57 -14.52 15.68 3.36
CA THR A 57 -15.31 15.35 2.17
C THR A 57 -14.59 15.61 0.86
N GLU A 58 -13.37 16.16 0.91
CA GLU A 58 -12.57 16.45 -0.29
C GLU A 58 -12.14 15.14 -0.97
N ALA A 59 -12.47 14.98 -2.24
CA ALA A 59 -12.06 13.82 -3.03
C ALA A 59 -10.55 13.83 -3.29
N LEU A 60 -9.92 12.63 -3.26
CA LEU A 60 -8.50 12.49 -3.61
C LEU A 60 -8.25 12.99 -5.04
N VAL A 61 -9.06 12.51 -5.98
CA VAL A 61 -9.03 12.91 -7.39
C VAL A 61 -10.18 13.90 -7.63
N PRO A 62 -9.90 15.19 -7.90
CA PRO A 62 -10.93 16.15 -8.25
C PRO A 62 -11.58 15.83 -9.61
N ASP A 63 -12.70 16.47 -9.90
CA ASP A 63 -13.28 16.46 -11.25
C ASP A 63 -12.41 17.26 -12.24
N GLY A 64 -12.59 17.01 -13.54
CA GLY A 64 -11.89 17.75 -14.59
C GLY A 64 -10.40 17.43 -14.74
N VAL A 65 -9.95 16.27 -14.24
CA VAL A 65 -8.56 15.80 -14.48
C VAL A 65 -8.37 15.46 -15.95
N LEU A 66 -7.46 16.19 -16.61
CA LEU A 66 -7.11 16.08 -18.02
C LEU A 66 -6.00 15.05 -18.30
N GLY A 67 -5.44 14.46 -17.25
CA GLY A 67 -4.38 13.46 -17.36
C GLY A 67 -3.66 13.25 -16.03
N ALA A 68 -2.95 12.13 -15.92
CA ALA A 68 -2.12 11.83 -14.77
C ALA A 68 -0.77 11.28 -15.21
N ARG A 69 0.26 11.58 -14.42
CA ARG A 69 1.61 11.05 -14.59
C ARG A 69 2.12 10.51 -13.28
N VAL A 70 2.78 9.34 -13.31
CA VAL A 70 3.40 8.73 -12.14
C VAL A 70 4.92 8.96 -12.20
N LEU A 71 5.46 9.50 -11.12
CA LEU A 71 6.90 9.63 -10.88
C LEU A 71 7.28 8.68 -9.76
N PHE A 72 8.25 7.81 -9.99
CA PHE A 72 8.61 6.79 -9.01
C PHE A 72 9.80 7.22 -8.15
N TRP A 73 9.76 6.82 -6.88
CA TRP A 73 10.81 7.06 -5.91
C TRP A 73 11.30 8.52 -5.80
N PRO A 74 10.39 9.53 -5.76
CA PRO A 74 10.78 10.91 -5.52
C PRO A 74 11.32 11.07 -4.10
N ARG A 75 12.26 12.00 -3.94
CA ARG A 75 12.68 12.41 -2.59
C ARG A 75 11.71 13.42 -2.01
N ALA A 76 11.24 13.15 -0.80
CA ALA A 76 10.36 13.99 -0.02
C ALA A 76 11.07 14.35 1.29
N GLY A 77 11.70 15.52 1.32
CA GLY A 77 12.62 15.87 2.40
C GLY A 77 13.82 14.93 2.44
N THR A 78 14.02 14.26 3.57
CA THR A 78 15.10 13.28 3.79
C THR A 78 14.70 11.85 3.41
N ARG A 79 13.41 11.61 3.16
CA ARG A 79 12.86 10.28 2.84
C ARG A 79 12.64 10.13 1.34
N GLU A 80 12.46 8.89 0.91
CA GLU A 80 12.08 8.54 -0.44
C GLU A 80 10.68 7.92 -0.38
N ALA A 81 9.72 8.50 -1.10
CA ALA A 81 8.36 7.96 -1.17
C ALA A 81 8.26 6.97 -2.33
N ASP A 82 7.29 6.04 -2.31
CA ASP A 82 7.11 5.08 -3.40
C ASP A 82 6.82 5.74 -4.75
N ALA A 83 5.89 6.70 -4.75
CA ALA A 83 5.55 7.44 -5.97
C ALA A 83 4.93 8.82 -5.70
N LEU A 84 4.93 9.65 -6.73
CA LEU A 84 4.18 10.90 -6.82
C LEU A 84 3.34 10.87 -8.09
N VAL A 85 2.02 10.96 -7.92
CA VAL A 85 1.09 11.10 -9.04
C VAL A 85 0.79 12.58 -9.24
N LEU A 86 1.13 13.09 -10.42
CA LEU A 86 0.81 14.45 -10.84
C LEU A 86 -0.49 14.43 -11.64
N LEU A 87 -1.52 15.09 -11.13
CA LEU A 87 -2.80 15.28 -11.79
C LEU A 87 -2.82 16.62 -12.51
N ARG A 88 -2.99 16.58 -13.84
CA ARG A 88 -3.13 17.79 -14.65
C ARG A 88 -4.59 18.21 -14.71
N LEU A 89 -4.90 19.41 -14.21
CA LEU A 89 -6.16 20.10 -14.43
C LEU A 89 -5.95 21.24 -15.43
N GLU A 90 -7.02 21.93 -15.84
CA GLU A 90 -6.95 23.05 -16.79
C GLU A 90 -5.98 24.16 -16.38
N SER A 91 -6.00 24.57 -15.10
CA SER A 91 -5.27 25.75 -14.61
C SER A 91 -4.21 25.44 -13.56
N ARG A 92 -4.10 24.18 -13.12
CA ARG A 92 -3.18 23.78 -12.06
C ARG A 92 -2.78 22.32 -12.16
N THR A 93 -1.73 21.97 -11.41
CA THR A 93 -1.39 20.58 -11.13
C THR A 93 -1.56 20.30 -9.65
N GLU A 94 -2.16 19.16 -9.35
CA GLU A 94 -2.24 18.61 -7.99
C GLU A 94 -1.28 17.42 -7.89
N ALA A 95 -0.69 17.23 -6.72
CA ALA A 95 0.25 16.16 -6.46
C ALA A 95 -0.28 15.24 -5.37
N ILE A 96 -0.23 13.93 -5.64
CA ILE A 96 -0.59 12.88 -4.70
C ILE A 96 0.67 12.07 -4.42
N LEU A 97 1.21 12.19 -3.21
CA LEU A 97 2.28 11.30 -2.75
C LEU A 97 1.67 9.97 -2.33
N VAL A 98 2.23 8.89 -2.85
CA VAL A 98 1.79 7.53 -2.60
C VAL A 98 2.85 6.84 -1.75
N GLU A 99 2.41 6.19 -0.67
CA GLU A 99 3.21 5.25 0.12
C GLU A 99 2.47 3.90 0.12
N CYS A 100 3.12 2.85 -0.36
CA CYS A 100 2.61 1.50 -0.51
C CYS A 100 3.20 0.59 0.58
N LYS A 101 2.32 -0.13 1.28
CA LYS A 101 2.71 -1.17 2.25
C LYS A 101 2.19 -2.53 1.84
N TYR A 102 3.09 -3.51 1.86
CA TYR A 102 2.78 -4.91 1.58
C TYR A 102 2.29 -5.61 2.85
N GLU A 103 3.21 -5.85 3.80
CA GLU A 103 2.95 -6.53 5.08
C GLU A 103 3.52 -5.78 6.30
N SER A 104 4.42 -4.83 6.08
CA SER A 104 4.94 -3.94 7.13
C SER A 104 3.90 -2.90 7.53
N GLY A 105 3.85 -2.57 8.82
CA GLY A 105 3.26 -1.30 9.27
C GLY A 105 4.12 -0.10 8.84
N LYS A 106 3.79 1.10 9.32
CA LYS A 106 4.56 2.32 9.03
C LYS A 106 6.03 2.19 9.45
N SER A 107 6.95 2.64 8.60
CA SER A 107 8.39 2.64 8.87
C SER A 107 8.77 3.84 9.75
N ASN A 108 8.40 3.77 11.03
CA ASN A 108 8.69 4.80 12.01
C ASN A 108 10.16 4.69 12.46
N ALA A 109 10.87 5.81 12.46
CA ALA A 109 12.19 5.92 13.09
C ALA A 109 12.03 6.27 14.57
N ALA A 110 13.12 6.15 15.35
CA ALA A 110 13.17 6.72 16.69
C ALA A 110 12.78 8.20 16.62
N ILE A 111 11.86 8.63 17.49
CA ILE A 111 11.35 9.98 17.46
C ILE A 111 12.46 10.92 17.90
N VAL A 112 12.82 11.86 17.02
CA VAL A 112 13.77 12.93 17.32
C VAL A 112 13.03 14.24 17.20
N GLU A 113 12.99 15.01 18.28
CA GLU A 113 12.49 16.38 18.22
C GLU A 113 13.55 17.27 17.58
N ASP A 114 13.16 18.02 16.56
CA ASP A 114 14.04 19.04 16.00
C ASP A 114 14.05 20.30 16.87
N SER A 115 14.94 21.24 16.54
CA SER A 115 15.07 22.53 17.25
C SER A 115 13.81 23.40 17.17
N SER A 116 12.81 23.04 16.37
CA SER A 116 11.51 23.72 16.29
C SER A 116 10.42 23.03 17.13
N GLY A 117 10.78 21.99 17.91
CA GLY A 117 9.84 21.20 18.71
C GLY A 117 8.96 20.28 17.87
N LYS A 118 9.29 20.06 16.59
CA LYS A 118 8.56 19.11 15.74
C LYS A 118 9.20 17.74 15.85
N ALA A 119 8.41 16.76 16.29
CA ALA A 119 8.80 15.36 16.28
C ALA A 119 8.96 14.87 14.83
N GLN A 120 10.17 14.46 14.46
CA GLN A 120 10.47 13.68 13.26
C GLN A 120 10.46 12.19 13.59
N GLY A 121 10.16 11.36 12.60
CA GLY A 121 10.22 9.91 12.76
C GLY A 121 8.94 9.21 12.33
N ASP A 122 7.79 9.91 12.31
CA ASP A 122 6.57 9.39 11.69
C ASP A 122 6.60 9.58 10.18
N GLN A 123 6.62 8.47 9.46
CA GLN A 123 6.83 8.46 8.02
C GLN A 123 5.78 9.31 7.27
N LEU A 124 4.49 9.21 7.62
CA LEU A 124 3.42 9.93 6.91
C LEU A 124 3.45 11.42 7.22
N VAL A 125 3.77 11.79 8.46
CA VAL A 125 3.93 13.20 8.84
C VAL A 125 5.14 13.83 8.16
N ASP A 126 6.26 13.11 8.10
CA ASP A 126 7.47 13.60 7.42
C ASP A 126 7.20 13.87 5.94
N TYR A 127 6.48 12.98 5.25
CA TYR A 127 6.04 13.20 3.88
C TYR A 127 5.07 14.36 3.72
N TRP A 128 4.08 14.49 4.62
CA TRP A 128 3.16 15.62 4.59
C TRP A 128 3.90 16.96 4.72
N ARG A 129 4.84 17.05 5.65
CA ARG A 129 5.66 18.27 5.83
C ARG A 129 6.53 18.55 4.62
N ALA A 130 7.11 17.52 3.99
CA ALA A 130 7.86 17.67 2.75
C ALA A 130 6.97 18.17 1.60
N LEU A 131 5.74 17.66 1.48
CA LEU A 131 4.77 18.13 0.48
C LEU A 131 4.34 19.58 0.73
N ALA A 132 3.94 19.89 1.96
CA ALA A 132 3.44 21.21 2.34
C ALA A 132 4.50 22.31 2.18
N SER A 133 5.78 21.97 2.37
CA SER A 133 6.92 22.88 2.15
C SER A 133 7.43 22.91 0.71
N GLY A 134 6.85 22.13 -0.21
CA GLY A 134 7.33 22.00 -1.58
C GLY A 134 8.69 21.31 -1.71
N ASN A 135 9.18 20.65 -0.66
CA ASN A 135 10.45 19.93 -0.65
C ASN A 135 10.32 18.52 -1.24
N ILE A 136 9.80 18.45 -2.48
CA ILE A 136 9.66 17.22 -3.26
C ILE A 136 10.56 17.33 -4.49
N ARG A 137 11.43 16.35 -4.68
CA ARG A 137 12.37 16.29 -5.80
C ARG A 137 12.11 15.02 -6.62
N PRO A 138 11.67 15.12 -7.87
CA PRO A 138 11.52 13.96 -8.72
C PRO A 138 12.87 13.28 -8.99
N SER A 139 12.86 11.95 -9.08
CA SER A 139 14.07 11.14 -9.33
C SER A 139 14.54 11.31 -10.77
N ARG A 140 15.39 12.32 -11.01
CA ARG A 140 16.07 12.68 -12.28
C ARG A 140 15.16 13.05 -13.48
N ALA A 141 15.69 13.98 -14.30
CA ALA A 141 15.23 14.38 -15.64
C ALA A 141 13.88 15.12 -15.81
N ASP A 142 13.07 15.30 -14.78
CA ASP A 142 11.78 16.00 -14.92
C ASP A 142 11.83 17.41 -14.32
N THR A 143 12.42 18.34 -15.06
CA THR A 143 12.65 19.74 -14.66
C THR A 143 11.56 20.71 -15.11
N SER A 144 10.41 20.22 -15.60
CA SER A 144 9.29 21.12 -15.91
C SER A 144 8.80 21.74 -14.61
N ALA A 145 9.04 23.04 -14.45
CA ALA A 145 8.60 23.85 -13.32
C ALA A 145 7.07 23.99 -13.33
N THR A 146 6.38 22.91 -13.00
CA THR A 146 4.93 22.88 -12.89
C THR A 146 4.55 23.38 -11.51
N VAL A 147 3.76 24.45 -11.43
CA VAL A 147 3.27 24.99 -10.16
C VAL A 147 2.27 24.00 -9.55
N ILE A 148 2.70 23.29 -8.52
CA ILE A 148 1.85 22.40 -7.73
C ILE A 148 1.04 23.25 -6.76
N ARG A 149 -0.30 23.19 -6.84
CA ARG A 149 -1.22 24.00 -6.01
C ARG A 149 -2.07 23.21 -5.03
N GLY A 150 -1.98 21.89 -5.05
CA GLY A 150 -2.64 21.01 -4.10
C GLY A 150 -1.77 19.80 -3.83
N VAL A 151 -1.64 19.42 -2.56
CA VAL A 151 -0.86 18.26 -2.14
C VAL A 151 -1.72 17.35 -1.28
N LYS A 152 -1.69 16.07 -1.61
CA LYS A 152 -2.44 15.01 -0.91
C LYS A 152 -1.50 13.85 -0.66
N LEU A 153 -1.73 13.11 0.41
CA LEU A 153 -0.99 11.91 0.74
C LEU A 153 -1.94 10.72 0.76
N VAL A 154 -1.60 9.64 0.07
CA VAL A 154 -2.37 8.39 0.09
C VAL A 154 -1.52 7.23 0.59
N TYR A 155 -2.05 6.55 1.62
CA TYR A 155 -1.49 5.36 2.21
C TYR A 155 -2.16 4.12 1.61
N VAL A 156 -1.40 3.33 0.86
CA VAL A 156 -1.90 2.20 0.09
C VAL A 156 -1.53 0.90 0.78
N THR A 157 -2.50 0.07 1.16
CA THR A 157 -2.24 -1.14 1.96
C THR A 157 -3.08 -2.35 1.52
N ALA A 158 -2.80 -3.52 2.08
CA ALA A 158 -3.56 -4.75 1.84
C ALA A 158 -4.91 -4.82 2.58
N HIS A 159 -5.18 -3.90 3.50
CA HIS A 159 -6.32 -4.00 4.39
C HIS A 159 -7.65 -4.01 3.62
N GLY A 160 -8.64 -4.75 4.14
CA GLY A 160 -10.01 -4.72 3.61
C GLY A 160 -10.80 -3.49 4.08
N THR A 161 -10.32 -2.82 5.14
CA THR A 161 -10.86 -1.60 5.71
C THR A 161 -9.71 -0.65 6.04
N MET A 162 -10.00 0.64 6.19
CA MET A 162 -8.98 1.62 6.51
C MET A 162 -8.30 1.31 7.86
N PRO A 163 -6.95 1.23 7.93
CA PRO A 163 -6.21 0.99 9.16
C PRO A 163 -6.21 2.28 10.00
N ILE A 164 -7.31 2.52 10.70
CA ILE A 164 -7.55 3.76 11.47
C ILE A 164 -6.43 3.98 12.49
N ALA A 165 -5.92 2.93 13.15
CA ALA A 165 -4.87 3.05 14.15
C ALA A 165 -3.58 3.67 13.58
N ASP A 166 -3.11 3.19 12.42
CA ASP A 166 -1.90 3.72 11.77
C ASP A 166 -2.05 5.21 11.41
N LEU A 167 -3.20 5.56 10.82
CA LEU A 167 -3.48 6.93 10.38
C LEU A 167 -3.69 7.88 11.57
N ASP A 168 -4.39 7.43 12.62
CA ASP A 168 -4.63 8.17 13.84
C ASP A 168 -3.34 8.47 14.59
N GLU A 169 -2.42 7.50 14.66
CA GLU A 169 -1.10 7.71 15.26
C GLU A 169 -0.32 8.82 14.52
N SER A 170 -0.33 8.82 13.18
CA SER A 170 0.31 9.87 12.38
C SER A 170 -0.42 11.21 12.52
N TRP A 171 -1.75 11.20 12.53
CA TRP A 171 -2.57 12.40 12.64
C TRP A 171 -2.36 13.14 13.96
N LYS A 172 -2.27 12.41 15.07
CA LYS A 172 -2.00 12.97 16.41
C LYS A 172 -0.62 13.63 16.53
N ARG A 173 0.29 13.35 15.60
CA ARG A 173 1.65 13.95 15.55
C ARG A 173 1.70 15.24 14.73
N LEU A 174 0.61 15.61 14.06
CA LEU A 174 0.46 16.92 13.43
C LEU A 174 0.29 18.00 14.50
N THR A 175 0.89 19.17 14.28
CA THR A 175 0.96 20.26 15.27
C THR A 175 0.46 21.59 14.70
N GLY A 176 -0.03 22.48 15.55
CA GLY A 176 -0.49 23.81 15.15
C GLY A 176 -1.61 23.75 14.10
N GLU A 177 -1.40 24.40 12.95
CA GLU A 177 -2.33 24.42 11.82
C GLU A 177 -2.19 23.21 10.89
N GLU A 178 -1.21 22.32 11.11
CA GLU A 178 -1.00 21.13 10.25
C GLU A 178 -2.27 20.25 10.12
N PRO A 179 -3.06 19.97 11.18
CA PRO A 179 -4.27 19.14 11.08
C PRO A 179 -5.37 19.72 10.18
N SER A 180 -5.53 21.05 10.11
CA SER A 180 -6.57 21.66 9.26
C SER A 180 -6.19 21.66 7.78
N LEU A 181 -4.88 21.62 7.50
CA LEU A 181 -4.32 21.61 6.14
C LEU A 181 -4.05 20.18 5.64
N ALA A 182 -3.78 19.23 6.52
CA ALA A 182 -3.45 17.86 6.17
C ALA A 182 -4.56 17.17 5.37
N ARG A 183 -4.15 16.45 4.33
CA ARG A 183 -5.04 15.71 3.42
C ARG A 183 -4.54 14.28 3.30
N PHE A 184 -4.90 13.45 4.28
CA PHE A 184 -4.54 12.04 4.30
C PHE A 184 -5.66 11.22 3.68
N TYR A 185 -5.26 10.21 2.93
CA TYR A 185 -6.16 9.26 2.30
C TYR A 185 -5.64 7.86 2.50
N TRP A 186 -6.55 6.90 2.40
CA TRP A 186 -6.23 5.48 2.38
C TRP A 186 -6.85 4.80 1.18
N LEU A 187 -6.13 3.85 0.59
CA LEU A 187 -6.59 3.05 -0.53
C LEU A 187 -6.16 1.60 -0.35
N SER A 188 -7.05 0.65 -0.64
CA SER A 188 -6.66 -0.76 -0.70
C SER A 188 -6.10 -1.07 -2.07
N TRP A 189 -4.89 -1.64 -2.12
CA TRP A 189 -4.39 -2.14 -3.40
C TRP A 189 -5.16 -3.37 -3.90
N ARG A 190 -5.91 -4.05 -3.03
CA ARG A 190 -6.74 -5.21 -3.39
C ARG A 190 -7.93 -4.85 -4.28
N ASP A 191 -8.35 -3.59 -4.26
CA ASP A 191 -9.45 -3.09 -5.10
C ASP A 191 -9.02 -2.84 -6.55
N LEU A 192 -7.72 -2.91 -6.86
CA LEU A 192 -7.23 -2.68 -8.22
C LEU A 192 -7.69 -3.77 -9.20
N HIS A 193 -7.69 -5.04 -8.78
CA HIS A 193 -7.99 -6.16 -9.67
C HIS A 193 -9.40 -6.08 -10.26
N SER A 194 -10.41 -5.73 -9.44
CA SER A 194 -11.79 -5.60 -9.92
C SER A 194 -11.89 -4.55 -11.02
N LEU A 195 -11.22 -3.40 -10.86
CA LEU A 195 -11.20 -2.34 -11.86
C LEU A 195 -10.52 -2.77 -13.15
N VAL A 196 -9.37 -3.44 -13.08
CA VAL A 196 -8.65 -3.92 -14.29
C VAL A 196 -9.51 -4.91 -15.08
N THR A 197 -10.31 -5.75 -14.41
CA THR A 197 -11.19 -6.74 -15.05
C THR A 197 -12.52 -6.20 -15.58
N GLN A 198 -12.96 -5.01 -15.15
CA GLN A 198 -14.18 -4.38 -15.65
C GLN A 198 -13.97 -3.78 -17.05
N GLU A 199 -14.96 -3.84 -17.93
CA GLU A 199 -14.85 -3.17 -19.23
C GLU A 199 -14.74 -1.65 -19.02
N PRO A 200 -13.83 -0.94 -19.70
CA PRO A 200 -13.74 0.51 -19.59
C PRO A 200 -15.02 1.18 -20.10
N PRO A 201 -15.35 2.37 -19.58
CA PRO A 201 -16.49 3.15 -20.08
C PRO A 201 -16.29 3.63 -21.53
N THR A 202 -15.04 3.78 -21.94
CA THR A 202 -14.62 4.24 -23.27
C THR A 202 -14.17 3.06 -24.13
N PRO A 203 -14.43 3.09 -25.45
CA PRO A 203 -13.92 2.08 -26.36
C PRO A 203 -12.40 2.00 -26.27
N THR A 204 -11.89 0.79 -26.05
CA THR A 204 -10.46 0.51 -26.08
C THR A 204 -10.08 -0.13 -27.40
N ASP A 205 -8.84 0.13 -27.85
CA ASP A 205 -8.26 -0.67 -28.92
C ASP A 205 -7.88 -2.08 -28.40
N GLU A 206 -7.54 -2.97 -29.32
CA GLU A 206 -7.18 -4.35 -28.98
C GLU A 206 -5.91 -4.44 -28.13
N SER A 207 -4.93 -3.57 -28.37
CA SER A 207 -3.68 -3.54 -27.61
C SER A 207 -3.94 -3.20 -26.14
N GLN A 208 -4.79 -2.22 -25.87
CA GLN A 208 -5.17 -1.84 -24.51
C GLN A 208 -5.96 -2.95 -23.82
N ARG A 209 -6.86 -3.66 -24.52
CA ARG A 209 -7.55 -4.83 -23.96
C ARG A 209 -6.57 -5.94 -23.59
N ASN A 210 -5.61 -6.23 -24.45
CA ASN A 210 -4.58 -7.25 -24.19
C ASN A 210 -3.74 -6.86 -22.97
N LEU A 211 -3.28 -5.62 -22.91
CA LEU A 211 -2.52 -5.12 -21.77
C LEU A 211 -3.32 -5.20 -20.46
N ARG A 212 -4.62 -4.89 -20.47
CA ARG A 212 -5.48 -5.06 -19.28
C ARG A 212 -5.57 -6.52 -18.84
N ARG A 213 -5.73 -7.46 -19.78
CA ARG A 213 -5.73 -8.90 -19.49
C ARG A 213 -4.41 -9.34 -18.86
N ASP A 214 -3.29 -8.86 -19.39
CA ASP A 214 -1.96 -9.17 -18.86
C ASP A 214 -1.76 -8.61 -17.44
N ILE A 215 -2.22 -7.38 -17.19
CA ILE A 215 -2.19 -6.77 -15.85
C ILE A 215 -3.07 -7.57 -14.89
N ALA A 216 -4.28 -7.99 -15.29
CA ALA A 216 -5.15 -8.83 -14.47
C ALA A 216 -4.47 -10.16 -14.12
N ALA A 217 -3.90 -10.85 -15.11
CA ALA A 217 -3.17 -12.10 -14.92
C ALA A 217 -1.94 -11.93 -14.02
N LEU A 218 -1.23 -10.80 -14.13
CA LEU A 218 -0.11 -10.46 -13.26
C LEU A 218 -0.55 -10.31 -11.80
N LEU A 219 -1.64 -9.57 -11.55
CA LEU A 219 -2.19 -9.39 -10.20
C LEU A 219 -2.65 -10.73 -9.61
N GLU A 220 -3.29 -11.59 -10.40
CA GLU A 220 -3.74 -12.93 -9.99
C GLU A 220 -2.56 -13.84 -9.62
N ARG A 221 -1.54 -13.90 -10.50
CA ARG A 221 -0.34 -14.72 -10.27
C ARG A 221 0.42 -14.30 -9.02
N LYS A 222 0.37 -13.02 -8.66
CA LYS A 222 1.01 -12.47 -7.45
C LYS A 222 0.10 -12.47 -6.22
N SER A 223 -1.10 -13.04 -6.34
CA SER A 223 -2.11 -13.03 -5.27
C SER A 223 -2.45 -11.62 -4.76
N LEU A 224 -2.34 -10.61 -5.62
CA LEU A 224 -2.69 -9.22 -5.34
C LEU A 224 -4.19 -9.00 -5.55
N LEU A 225 -5.00 -9.83 -4.89
CA LEU A 225 -6.44 -9.91 -5.07
C LEU A 225 -7.17 -9.59 -3.76
N ARG A 226 -8.39 -9.06 -3.89
CA ARG A 226 -9.35 -9.05 -2.79
C ARG A 226 -9.82 -10.49 -2.52
N PHE A 227 -10.01 -10.84 -1.25
CA PHE A 227 -10.72 -12.06 -0.90
C PHE A 227 -12.13 -12.00 -1.49
N ARG A 228 -12.46 -12.93 -2.39
CA ARG A 228 -13.76 -13.02 -3.06
C ARG A 228 -14.70 -14.00 -2.35
N GLY A 229 -14.56 -14.16 -1.05
CA GLY A 229 -15.32 -15.16 -0.33
C GLY A 229 -14.91 -16.58 -0.71
N PHE A 230 -15.83 -17.51 -0.46
CA PHE A 230 -15.69 -18.92 -0.77
C PHE A 230 -16.59 -19.32 -1.94
N ASP A 231 -16.71 -18.48 -2.96
CA ASP A 231 -17.60 -18.75 -4.11
C ASP A 231 -17.28 -20.09 -4.79
N SER A 232 -16.00 -20.49 -4.82
CA SER A 232 -15.57 -21.80 -5.31
C SER A 232 -15.92 -22.97 -4.39
N LEU A 233 -16.20 -22.71 -3.10
CA LEU A 233 -16.75 -23.70 -2.18
C LEU A 233 -18.27 -23.70 -2.18
N ALA A 234 -18.96 -22.65 -2.66
CA ALA A 234 -20.42 -22.65 -2.72
C ALA A 234 -20.98 -23.81 -3.56
N SER A 235 -20.24 -24.23 -4.60
CA SER A 235 -20.54 -25.44 -5.39
C SER A 235 -20.14 -26.75 -4.72
N ARG A 236 -19.34 -26.71 -3.65
CA ARG A 236 -18.83 -27.87 -2.89
C ARG A 236 -19.48 -28.04 -1.51
N LEU A 237 -20.10 -26.98 -1.00
CA LEU A 237 -20.81 -26.99 0.27
C LEU A 237 -22.25 -27.47 -0.01
N PRO A 238 -22.74 -28.47 0.75
CA PRO A 238 -24.14 -28.86 0.65
C PRO A 238 -25.04 -27.67 1.04
N PRO A 239 -26.24 -27.53 0.43
CA PRO A 239 -27.15 -26.45 0.76
C PRO A 239 -27.50 -26.48 2.26
N VAL A 240 -27.80 -25.32 2.86
CA VAL A 240 -28.14 -25.25 4.30
C VAL A 240 -29.37 -26.09 4.65
N SER A 241 -30.24 -26.35 3.67
CA SER A 241 -31.41 -27.23 3.74
C SER A 241 -31.09 -28.72 3.60
N ALA A 242 -29.83 -29.09 3.39
CA ALA A 242 -29.40 -30.47 3.34
C ALA A 242 -29.65 -31.13 4.71
N THR A 243 -30.34 -32.27 4.71
CA THR A 243 -30.66 -33.10 5.87
C THR A 243 -29.45 -33.34 6.81
N PRO A 244 -29.71 -33.53 8.12
CA PRO A 244 -28.67 -33.62 9.13
C PRO A 244 -27.58 -34.68 8.89
N ALA A 245 -27.84 -35.71 8.08
CA ALA A 245 -26.89 -36.78 7.76
C ALA A 245 -25.57 -36.27 7.15
N TRP A 246 -25.58 -35.12 6.48
CA TRP A 246 -24.36 -34.51 5.91
C TRP A 246 -23.55 -33.70 6.92
N ARG A 247 -24.14 -33.29 8.06
CA ARG A 247 -23.40 -32.58 9.12
C ARG A 247 -22.48 -33.51 9.89
N GLU A 248 -22.82 -34.79 10.00
CA GLU A 248 -22.01 -35.78 10.71
C GLU A 248 -20.70 -36.12 9.98
N HIS A 249 -20.59 -35.87 8.67
CA HIS A 249 -19.36 -36.10 7.89
C HIS A 249 -18.31 -34.98 8.03
N TRP A 250 -18.70 -33.78 8.46
CA TRP A 250 -17.78 -32.65 8.68
C TRP A 250 -17.44 -32.40 10.14
N SER A 251 -17.97 -33.23 11.04
CA SER A 251 -17.37 -33.44 12.35
C SER A 251 -15.97 -33.99 12.12
N LEU A 252 -14.95 -33.13 12.15
CA LEU A 252 -13.59 -33.61 12.31
C LEU A 252 -13.63 -34.61 13.47
N PRO A 253 -13.16 -35.86 13.30
CA PRO A 253 -13.06 -36.77 14.43
C PRO A 253 -12.30 -36.02 15.52
N PRO A 254 -12.72 -36.12 16.80
CA PRO A 254 -11.99 -35.49 17.88
C PRO A 254 -10.51 -35.84 17.69
N LEU A 255 -9.68 -34.82 17.53
CA LEU A 255 -8.25 -35.03 17.32
C LEU A 255 -7.80 -35.99 18.44
N PRO A 256 -7.11 -37.10 18.10
CA PRO A 256 -6.59 -37.98 19.13
C PRO A 256 -5.79 -37.11 20.08
N PHE A 257 -6.10 -37.20 21.38
CA PHE A 257 -5.35 -36.53 22.44
C PHE A 257 -3.88 -36.69 22.12
N LEU A 258 -3.24 -35.60 21.69
CA LEU A 258 -1.79 -35.62 21.49
C LEU A 258 -1.21 -35.98 22.86
N PRO A 259 -0.37 -37.03 22.96
CA PRO A 259 0.28 -37.31 24.21
C PRO A 259 1.04 -36.04 24.64
N PRO A 260 1.08 -35.74 25.95
CA PRO A 260 1.80 -34.58 26.44
C PRO A 260 3.22 -34.60 25.86
N LEU A 261 3.63 -33.48 25.27
CA LEU A 261 5.00 -33.29 24.80
C LEU A 261 5.95 -33.72 25.92
N PRO A 262 6.98 -34.54 25.63
CA PRO A 262 7.94 -34.90 26.64
C PRO A 262 8.53 -33.62 27.20
N LEU A 263 8.39 -33.42 28.52
CA LEU A 263 9.13 -32.41 29.26
C LEU A 263 10.59 -32.57 28.85
N LEU A 264 11.12 -31.56 28.18
CA LEU A 264 12.56 -31.42 27.99
C LEU A 264 13.16 -31.45 29.39
N ALA A 265 13.70 -32.61 29.75
CA ALA A 265 14.46 -32.78 30.97
C ALA A 265 15.55 -31.69 30.95
N GLU A 266 15.50 -30.83 31.96
CA GLU A 266 16.53 -29.85 32.26
C GLU A 266 17.87 -30.58 32.23
N ARG A 267 18.67 -30.33 31.19
CA ARG A 267 20.06 -30.75 31.19
C ARG A 267 20.71 -29.99 32.33
N GLY A 268 21.03 -30.74 33.37
CA GLY A 268 21.67 -30.27 34.58
C GLY A 268 22.87 -29.38 34.29
N LEU A 269 22.79 -28.15 34.75
CA LEU A 269 23.93 -27.33 35.09
C LEU A 269 24.25 -27.61 36.57
N ASN A 270 25.14 -28.58 36.80
CA ASN A 270 25.93 -28.66 38.04
C ASN A 270 27.39 -28.43 37.60
N THR A 271 27.98 -27.27 37.94
CA THR A 271 28.88 -27.08 39.10
C THR A 271 30.01 -28.12 39.08
N SER A 272 31.28 -27.77 38.89
CA SER A 272 32.12 -26.99 39.81
C SER A 272 33.59 -27.17 39.36
N ASN A 273 34.48 -26.37 39.99
CA ASN A 273 35.95 -26.46 40.03
C ASN A 273 36.71 -25.73 38.92
N GLU A 274 37.79 -24.99 39.20
CA GLU A 274 38.53 -24.71 40.43
C GLU A 274 39.50 -23.55 40.13
N ASP A 275 39.86 -22.80 41.16
CA ASP A 275 41.03 -21.93 41.22
C ASP A 275 42.30 -22.66 40.73
N GLU A 276 43.15 -21.98 39.96
CA GLU A 276 44.61 -21.98 40.17
C GLU A 276 45.35 -20.94 39.28
N ARG A 277 45.95 -19.96 39.98
CA ARG A 277 47.13 -19.12 39.64
C ARG A 277 46.98 -17.91 38.71
#